data_AF-A0A7C2NV58-F1
#
_entry.id   AF-A0A7C2NV58-F1
#
_cell.length_a   1.000
_cell.length_b   1.000
_cell.length_c   1.000
_cell.angle_alpha   90.00
_cell.angle_beta   90.00
_cell.angle_gamma   90.00
#
_symmetry.space_group_name_H-M   'P 1'
#
loop_
_entity.id
_entity.type
_entity.pdbx_description
1 polymer ?
#
loop_
_entity_poly.entity_id
_entity_poly.type
_entity_poly.pdbx_seq_one_letter_code
_entity_poly.pdbx_strand_id
1 'polypeptide(L)'
;MGPQRELARGLPRRRAVAVRPAHHGAASRCGRCGIARLVPPSRMVPAPARLRGRLRARRTVHREGPRAAGRRRDRLVSGPAGGVSRSSRAVSDAGPSSRQVGRRSARPPRRGAAAGGRRVRCRPRRRRVGSAAMPLSPALVERVLARLGFASPPAPDAAGLAALYAEWCQRVPFDNVRKRLYLAAGEAGPLPGDDAADFFEAWLASGTGGTCWAGNGALHALVEALGFRARRVVATILVAPDIPPNHGSVAVELDGGRFLVDASLLHGAPLPLAQRGETAVDHPAFGVRCTRRDGRWHVRWRPLHDPAGLDCRLDEVGVSAARFRALHEATRGWSPFNFSVYARRNRADGGVVGVAFGRRVEIGPDGAFAQRPLEPDERLRVLVEELGIAEGVARRLAPDAPTPPPPGSRTAARDAAPRTSPEPAP
;
A
#
# COMPACT_ATOMS: atom_id res chain seq x y z
N MET A 1 50.74 45.18 -25.12
CA MET A 1 51.66 45.50 -24.01
C MET A 1 51.74 44.28 -23.11
N GLY A 2 52.91 43.93 -22.56
CA GLY A 2 53.08 42.87 -21.56
C GLY A 2 53.21 43.44 -20.12
N PRO A 3 53.80 42.72 -19.15
CA PRO A 3 54.47 41.42 -19.25
C PRO A 3 54.05 40.39 -18.16
N GLN A 4 54.86 39.34 -17.97
CA GLN A 4 54.60 38.14 -17.14
C GLN A 4 55.30 38.16 -15.77
N ARG A 5 54.88 37.24 -14.88
CA ARG A 5 55.68 36.35 -14.00
C ARG A 5 54.71 35.27 -13.46
N GLU A 6 54.94 33.96 -13.61
CA GLU A 6 55.93 33.09 -12.94
C GLU A 6 55.75 32.99 -11.41
N LEU A 7 55.86 31.82 -10.75
CA LEU A 7 56.40 30.50 -11.17
C LEU A 7 55.67 29.34 -10.43
N ALA A 8 55.92 28.08 -10.81
CA ALA A 8 55.16 26.90 -10.36
C ALA A 8 55.98 25.87 -9.55
N ARG A 9 55.28 25.09 -8.69
CA ARG A 9 55.65 23.81 -8.01
C ARG A 9 54.35 23.19 -7.45
N GLY A 10 54.07 21.89 -7.44
CA GLY A 10 54.71 20.71 -8.07
C GLY A 10 53.90 19.44 -7.75
N LEU A 11 53.63 18.57 -8.74
CA LEU A 11 52.69 17.44 -8.64
C LEU A 11 53.41 16.08 -8.63
N PRO A 12 53.06 15.13 -7.73
CA PRO A 12 53.39 13.72 -7.90
C PRO A 12 52.20 12.94 -8.47
N ARG A 13 52.27 12.55 -9.76
CA ARG A 13 51.29 11.65 -10.39
C ARG A 13 51.44 10.23 -9.84
N ARG A 14 50.38 9.60 -9.33
CA ARG A 14 50.33 8.13 -9.15
C ARG A 14 49.82 7.46 -10.43
N ARG A 15 50.46 6.37 -10.84
CA ARG A 15 50.18 5.66 -12.10
C ARG A 15 48.94 4.78 -11.98
N ALA A 16 48.13 4.73 -13.03
CA ALA A 16 47.22 3.61 -13.25
C ALA A 16 48.03 2.37 -13.69
N VAL A 17 47.62 1.19 -13.24
CA VAL A 17 48.15 -0.10 -13.70
C VAL A 17 47.01 -0.86 -14.34
N ALA A 18 47.11 -1.08 -15.66
CA ALA A 18 46.21 -1.96 -16.38
C ALA A 18 46.82 -3.37 -16.42
N VAL A 19 46.01 -4.39 -16.18
CA VAL A 19 46.38 -5.79 -16.37
C VAL A 19 45.37 -6.43 -17.32
N ARG A 20 45.86 -7.09 -18.36
CA ARG A 20 45.08 -7.95 -19.27
C ARG A 20 45.76 -9.32 -19.37
N PRO A 21 45.02 -10.37 -19.79
CA PRO A 21 45.33 -11.75 -19.39
C PRO A 21 46.43 -12.41 -20.23
N ALA A 22 47.04 -13.44 -19.64
CA ALA A 22 47.83 -14.44 -20.35
C ALA A 22 47.03 -15.76 -20.47
N HIS A 23 47.16 -16.42 -21.61
CA HIS A 23 46.75 -17.81 -21.85
C HIS A 23 48.00 -18.70 -21.97
N HIS A 24 47.78 -20.01 -22.10
CA HIS A 24 48.77 -21.10 -22.16
C HIS A 24 49.36 -21.46 -20.78
N GLY A 25 49.59 -22.73 -20.43
CA GLY A 25 49.18 -23.97 -21.11
C GLY A 25 50.26 -25.04 -21.15
N ALA A 26 50.21 -26.00 -20.24
CA ALA A 26 50.95 -27.26 -20.29
C ALA A 26 50.24 -28.31 -19.41
N ALA A 27 50.56 -29.59 -19.59
CA ALA A 27 49.91 -30.70 -18.88
C ALA A 27 50.93 -31.62 -18.19
N SER A 28 50.48 -32.31 -17.13
CA SER A 28 51.14 -33.50 -16.60
C SER A 28 50.10 -34.56 -16.21
N ARG A 29 50.39 -35.82 -16.52
CA ARG A 29 49.57 -37.01 -16.17
C ARG A 29 50.44 -38.01 -15.42
N CYS A 30 50.04 -38.44 -14.22
CA CYS A 30 50.17 -39.81 -13.68
C CYS A 30 49.54 -39.83 -12.27
N GLY A 31 48.80 -40.85 -11.80
CA GLY A 31 48.26 -42.03 -12.49
C GLY A 31 47.58 -43.01 -11.51
N ARG A 32 46.70 -43.89 -12.03
CA ARG A 32 46.13 -45.10 -11.38
C ARG A 32 45.44 -44.96 -10.00
N CYS A 33 44.14 -44.65 -10.02
CA CYS A 33 43.07 -45.60 -9.63
C CYS A 33 41.68 -45.05 -10.06
N GLY A 34 40.65 -45.87 -10.29
CA GLY A 34 40.71 -47.33 -10.33
C GLY A 34 39.40 -48.12 -10.31
N ILE A 35 38.21 -47.55 -10.57
CA ILE A 35 36.95 -48.27 -10.87
C ILE A 35 35.92 -47.27 -11.43
N ALA A 36 35.01 -47.72 -12.29
CA ALA A 36 33.96 -46.90 -12.88
C ALA A 36 32.55 -47.41 -12.54
N ARG A 37 31.58 -46.49 -12.45
CA ARG A 37 30.16 -46.78 -12.71
C ARG A 37 29.57 -45.70 -13.59
N LEU A 38 28.85 -46.12 -14.64
CA LEU A 38 28.19 -45.26 -15.61
C LEU A 38 26.77 -44.94 -15.15
N VAL A 39 26.36 -43.67 -15.28
CA VAL A 39 24.96 -43.22 -15.27
C VAL A 39 24.83 -42.18 -16.39
N PRO A 40 23.86 -42.31 -17.32
CA PRO A 40 23.80 -41.44 -18.50
C PRO A 40 23.17 -40.06 -18.22
N PRO A 41 23.57 -39.01 -18.96
CA PRO A 41 23.00 -37.66 -18.80
C PRO A 41 21.65 -37.51 -19.51
N SER A 42 20.56 -37.50 -18.75
CA SER A 42 19.20 -37.27 -19.27
C SER A 42 18.92 -35.79 -19.56
N ARG A 43 19.19 -35.40 -20.82
CA ARG A 43 18.54 -34.33 -21.61
C ARG A 43 18.21 -32.99 -20.93
N MET A 44 18.90 -31.93 -21.37
CA MET A 44 18.43 -30.55 -21.23
C MET A 44 17.04 -30.36 -21.90
N VAL A 45 16.15 -29.63 -21.25
CA VAL A 45 14.88 -29.17 -21.84
C VAL A 45 15.10 -27.80 -22.50
N PRO A 46 14.77 -27.61 -23.80
CA PRO A 46 14.89 -26.32 -24.47
C PRO A 46 13.74 -25.37 -24.09
N ALA A 47 14.02 -24.06 -24.12
CA ALA A 47 13.01 -23.02 -23.90
C ALA A 47 11.95 -23.00 -25.03
N PRO A 48 10.69 -22.63 -24.74
CA PRO A 48 9.62 -22.61 -25.75
C PRO A 48 9.86 -21.54 -26.81
N ALA A 49 9.89 -21.97 -28.08
CA ALA A 49 10.09 -21.09 -29.22
C ALA A 49 8.86 -20.21 -29.50
N ARG A 50 9.08 -18.94 -29.86
CA ARG A 50 8.00 -18.00 -30.21
C ARG A 50 7.36 -18.36 -31.55
N LEU A 51 6.15 -18.93 -31.55
CA LEU A 51 5.35 -19.07 -32.77
C LEU A 51 4.94 -17.69 -33.32
N ARG A 52 5.50 -17.30 -34.47
CA ARG A 52 5.02 -16.13 -35.25
C ARG A 52 3.76 -16.50 -36.03
N GLY A 53 2.60 -16.42 -35.38
CA GLY A 53 1.30 -16.54 -36.05
C GLY A 53 1.09 -15.43 -37.08
N ARG A 54 0.93 -15.78 -38.36
CA ARG A 54 0.64 -14.81 -39.44
C ARG A 54 -0.82 -14.39 -39.42
N LEU A 55 -1.14 -13.24 -38.83
CA LEU A 55 -2.45 -12.60 -38.99
C LEU A 55 -2.63 -12.14 -40.44
N ARG A 56 -3.45 -12.86 -41.22
CA ARG A 56 -3.98 -12.37 -42.49
C ARG A 56 -5.10 -11.37 -42.21
N ALA A 57 -5.00 -10.17 -42.77
CA ALA A 57 -6.09 -9.19 -42.72
C ALA A 57 -7.37 -9.76 -43.34
N ARG A 58 -8.51 -9.60 -42.65
CA ARG A 58 -9.84 -9.77 -43.26
C ARG A 58 -10.31 -8.42 -43.78
N ARG A 59 -10.74 -8.38 -45.04
CA ARG A 59 -11.23 -7.18 -45.73
C ARG A 59 -12.51 -6.67 -45.09
N THR A 60 -12.68 -5.35 -45.10
CA THR A 60 -13.99 -4.70 -45.07
C THR A 60 -14.84 -5.15 -46.26
N VAL A 61 -16.15 -5.24 -46.07
CA VAL A 61 -17.12 -5.43 -47.17
C VAL A 61 -18.20 -4.38 -47.02
N HIS A 62 -18.18 -3.36 -47.87
CA HIS A 62 -19.35 -2.52 -48.12
C HIS A 62 -20.42 -3.35 -48.82
N ARG A 63 -21.70 -3.06 -48.53
CA ARG A 63 -22.78 -3.28 -49.49
C ARG A 63 -23.84 -2.20 -49.31
N GLU A 64 -24.15 -1.48 -50.38
CA GLU A 64 -25.15 -0.42 -50.41
C GLU A 64 -26.43 -0.91 -51.10
N GLY A 65 -27.59 -0.44 -50.62
CA GLY A 65 -28.83 -0.36 -51.38
C GLY A 65 -29.56 -1.68 -51.70
N PRO A 66 -30.75 -1.59 -52.36
CA PRO A 66 -31.33 -0.40 -52.99
C PRO A 66 -32.71 0.07 -52.44
N ARG A 67 -32.99 1.35 -52.73
CA ARG A 67 -34.24 1.99 -53.23
C ARG A 67 -35.50 1.10 -53.41
N ALA A 68 -36.76 1.59 -53.26
CA ALA A 68 -37.30 2.92 -52.87
C ALA A 68 -38.85 2.87 -52.67
N ALA A 69 -39.48 4.06 -52.56
CA ALA A 69 -40.93 4.38 -52.50
C ALA A 69 -41.64 4.27 -51.13
N GLY A 70 -42.57 5.17 -50.77
CA GLY A 70 -42.85 6.47 -51.40
C GLY A 70 -44.09 7.23 -50.91
N ARG A 71 -44.08 8.56 -51.16
CA ARG A 71 -45.22 9.52 -51.25
C ARG A 71 -46.17 9.76 -50.04
N ARG A 72 -46.31 11.08 -49.73
CA ARG A 72 -47.54 11.79 -49.28
C ARG A 72 -48.07 11.48 -47.86
N ARG A 73 -48.94 12.29 -47.24
CA ARG A 73 -49.08 13.77 -47.10
C ARG A 73 -50.27 14.02 -46.16
N ASP A 74 -50.22 15.11 -45.38
CA ASP A 74 -51.36 15.92 -44.92
C ASP A 74 -52.45 15.36 -43.95
N ARG A 75 -52.62 16.10 -42.83
CA ARG A 75 -53.88 16.58 -42.19
C ARG A 75 -54.66 15.79 -41.10
N LEU A 76 -54.74 16.48 -39.94
CA LEU A 76 -55.92 16.64 -39.03
C LEU A 76 -56.35 15.37 -38.23
N VAL A 77 -57.16 15.42 -37.15
CA VAL A 77 -58.19 16.38 -36.66
C VAL A 77 -58.19 16.47 -35.10
N SER A 78 -58.75 17.56 -34.54
CA SER A 78 -59.33 17.73 -33.16
C SER A 78 -58.46 17.67 -31.89
N GLY A 79 -58.70 18.63 -30.97
CA GLY A 79 -58.53 18.53 -29.51
C GLY A 79 -59.89 18.28 -28.80
N PRO A 80 -60.26 18.90 -27.64
CA PRO A 80 -59.59 19.99 -26.93
C PRO A 80 -59.62 19.97 -25.36
N ALA A 81 -58.94 20.96 -24.75
CA ALA A 81 -59.29 21.75 -23.54
C ALA A 81 -59.56 21.12 -22.13
N GLY A 82 -59.12 21.88 -21.09
CA GLY A 82 -59.67 21.91 -19.72
C GLY A 82 -58.93 21.08 -18.65
N GLY A 83 -58.67 21.55 -17.41
CA GLY A 83 -58.67 22.92 -16.88
C GLY A 83 -59.42 23.15 -15.53
N VAL A 84 -58.69 23.63 -14.50
CA VAL A 84 -59.17 24.52 -13.41
C VAL A 84 -59.97 23.94 -12.20
N SER A 85 -59.22 23.51 -11.16
CA SER A 85 -59.30 23.94 -9.72
C SER A 85 -60.56 23.75 -8.80
N ARG A 86 -60.31 23.98 -7.48
CA ARG A 86 -61.24 24.20 -6.32
C ARG A 86 -61.91 22.95 -5.70
N SER A 87 -62.39 22.92 -4.43
CA SER A 87 -61.91 23.36 -3.09
C SER A 87 -63.08 23.70 -2.13
N SER A 88 -63.24 23.00 -0.98
CA SER A 88 -64.05 23.41 0.19
C SER A 88 -63.88 22.41 1.37
N ARG A 89 -63.58 22.86 2.61
CA ARG A 89 -64.46 23.08 3.81
C ARG A 89 -65.03 21.78 4.45
N ALA A 90 -65.32 21.68 5.76
CA ALA A 90 -65.40 22.65 6.89
C ALA A 90 -64.87 21.97 8.20
N VAL A 91 -64.31 22.64 9.24
CA VAL A 91 -64.88 23.60 10.24
C VAL A 91 -65.93 22.92 11.15
N SER A 92 -65.84 22.88 12.49
CA SER A 92 -64.87 23.43 13.48
C SER A 92 -64.15 22.29 14.27
N ASP A 93 -63.72 22.30 15.57
CA ASP A 93 -63.60 23.23 16.73
C ASP A 93 -62.57 22.58 17.74
N ALA A 94 -62.06 23.10 18.88
CA ALA A 94 -62.20 24.35 19.67
C ALA A 94 -60.89 24.65 20.48
N GLY A 95 -60.97 25.34 21.63
CA GLY A 95 -59.87 25.59 22.60
C GLY A 95 -60.40 25.81 24.04
N PRO A 96 -59.74 26.57 24.95
CA PRO A 96 -58.43 27.25 24.85
C PRO A 96 -57.54 27.22 26.14
N SER A 97 -56.40 27.94 26.13
CA SER A 97 -55.65 28.49 27.32
C SER A 97 -54.93 27.52 28.28
N SER A 98 -53.85 27.89 29.03
CA SER A 98 -53.00 29.09 29.03
C SER A 98 -51.64 28.88 29.75
N ARG A 99 -50.61 29.63 29.31
CA ARG A 99 -49.48 30.26 30.05
C ARG A 99 -48.73 29.50 31.19
N GLN A 100 -47.49 29.08 30.87
CA GLN A 100 -46.19 29.73 31.25
C GLN A 100 -45.82 29.97 32.76
N VAL A 101 -44.49 29.89 33.04
CA VAL A 101 -43.77 30.21 34.31
C VAL A 101 -43.88 29.13 35.42
N GLY A 102 -42.85 28.78 36.21
CA GLY A 102 -41.40 29.01 36.05
C GLY A 102 -40.58 29.00 37.37
N ARG A 103 -39.37 28.37 37.34
CA ARG A 103 -38.20 28.48 38.26
C ARG A 103 -38.36 28.26 39.79
N ARG A 104 -37.28 27.71 40.40
CA ARG A 104 -36.96 27.60 41.87
C ARG A 104 -37.82 26.58 42.65
N SER A 105 -37.44 26.07 43.83
CA SER A 105 -36.10 25.74 44.41
C SER A 105 -36.26 24.89 45.69
N ALA A 106 -35.18 24.20 46.10
CA ALA A 106 -34.79 23.89 47.49
C ALA A 106 -35.65 22.98 48.41
N ARG A 107 -35.15 21.73 48.54
CA ARG A 107 -34.81 21.01 49.80
C ARG A 107 -35.93 20.52 50.78
N PRO A 108 -35.60 19.60 51.73
CA PRO A 108 -36.57 18.68 52.33
C PRO A 108 -36.60 18.64 53.88
N PRO A 109 -37.51 17.83 54.48
CA PRO A 109 -37.33 17.22 55.79
C PRO A 109 -36.75 15.77 55.70
N ARG A 110 -36.74 15.02 56.81
CA ARG A 110 -35.78 13.92 57.07
C ARG A 110 -36.42 12.58 57.50
N ARG A 111 -35.70 11.49 57.15
CA ARG A 111 -35.56 10.20 57.88
C ARG A 111 -36.83 9.43 58.31
N GLY A 112 -37.13 8.35 57.57
CA GLY A 112 -37.60 7.07 58.13
C GLY A 112 -36.45 6.04 58.13
N ALA A 113 -36.52 4.99 58.94
CA ALA A 113 -35.41 4.05 59.17
C ALA A 113 -35.70 2.59 58.76
N ALA A 114 -34.62 1.82 58.60
CA ALA A 114 -34.52 0.36 58.65
C ALA A 114 -35.45 -0.52 57.78
N ALA A 115 -34.86 -1.17 56.76
CA ALA A 115 -35.07 -2.59 56.44
C ALA A 115 -33.89 -3.13 55.61
N GLY A 116 -33.57 -4.42 55.74
CA GLY A 116 -32.42 -5.03 55.06
C GLY A 116 -32.70 -5.44 53.62
N GLY A 117 -31.89 -4.97 52.66
CA GLY A 117 -31.91 -5.44 51.27
C GLY A 117 -30.51 -5.85 50.81
N ARG A 118 -30.32 -7.12 50.42
CA ARG A 118 -29.04 -7.61 49.87
C ARG A 118 -28.73 -6.92 48.53
N ARG A 119 -27.96 -5.82 48.56
CA ARG A 119 -27.44 -5.18 47.36
C ARG A 119 -26.43 -6.09 46.66
N VAL A 120 -26.93 -6.87 45.68
CA VAL A 120 -26.10 -7.50 44.66
C VAL A 120 -25.26 -6.41 44.01
N ARG A 121 -23.96 -6.38 44.30
CA ARG A 121 -23.03 -5.46 43.63
C ARG A 121 -22.85 -5.94 42.20
N CYS A 122 -23.69 -5.46 41.30
CA CYS A 122 -23.45 -5.51 39.86
C CYS A 122 -22.13 -4.78 39.56
N ARG A 123 -21.00 -5.49 39.67
CA ARG A 123 -19.73 -5.06 39.09
C ARG A 123 -20.02 -4.74 37.63
N PRO A 124 -19.71 -3.53 37.12
CA PRO A 124 -19.86 -3.28 35.71
C PRO A 124 -19.02 -4.33 34.98
N ARG A 125 -19.65 -5.13 34.12
CA ARG A 125 -18.93 -6.03 33.22
C ARG A 125 -18.01 -5.15 32.40
N ARG A 126 -16.71 -5.11 32.75
CA ARG A 126 -15.67 -4.58 31.88
C ARG A 126 -15.81 -5.36 30.58
N ARG A 127 -16.40 -4.76 29.55
CA ARG A 127 -16.34 -5.30 28.19
C ARG A 127 -14.85 -5.52 27.94
N ARG A 128 -14.45 -6.78 27.70
CA ARG A 128 -13.11 -7.05 27.19
C ARG A 128 -13.06 -6.37 25.83
N VAL A 129 -12.42 -5.21 25.74
CA VAL A 129 -12.03 -4.59 24.46
C VAL A 129 -10.80 -5.33 23.95
N GLY A 130 -10.97 -6.64 23.82
CA GLY A 130 -10.14 -7.55 23.07
C GLY A 130 -10.98 -8.02 21.90
N SER A 131 -11.27 -7.11 20.96
CA SER A 131 -11.73 -7.53 19.65
C SER A 131 -10.57 -8.30 19.05
N ALA A 132 -10.67 -9.63 19.04
CA ALA A 132 -9.89 -10.41 18.10
C ALA A 132 -10.16 -9.85 16.69
N ALA A 133 -9.16 -9.86 15.82
CA ALA A 133 -9.42 -9.61 14.41
C ALA A 133 -10.39 -10.70 13.94
N MET A 134 -11.57 -10.31 13.44
CA MET A 134 -12.52 -11.29 12.94
C MET A 134 -11.97 -11.89 11.65
N PRO A 135 -12.17 -13.20 11.40
CA PRO A 135 -11.83 -13.78 10.11
C PRO A 135 -12.69 -13.12 9.02
N LEU A 136 -12.11 -12.95 7.83
CA LEU A 136 -12.83 -12.45 6.67
C LEU A 136 -14.02 -13.36 6.35
N SER A 137 -15.17 -12.78 5.98
CA SER A 137 -16.31 -13.58 5.55
C SER A 137 -16.02 -14.25 4.19
N PRO A 138 -16.47 -15.49 3.93
CA PRO A 138 -16.21 -16.16 2.66
C PRO A 138 -16.64 -15.35 1.43
N ALA A 139 -17.80 -14.69 1.49
CA ALA A 139 -18.31 -13.83 0.41
C ALA A 139 -17.44 -12.57 0.17
N LEU A 140 -16.72 -12.08 1.18
CA LEU A 140 -15.74 -11.00 0.98
C LEU A 140 -14.45 -11.54 0.36
N VAL A 141 -13.97 -12.72 0.80
CA VAL A 141 -12.80 -13.39 0.19
C VAL A 141 -13.05 -13.68 -1.29
N GLU A 142 -14.24 -14.17 -1.65
CA GLU A 142 -14.66 -14.39 -3.04
C GLU A 142 -14.62 -13.10 -3.88
N ARG A 143 -15.21 -12.00 -3.38
CA ARG A 143 -15.18 -10.69 -4.06
C ARG A 143 -13.75 -10.14 -4.22
N VAL A 144 -12.90 -10.34 -3.22
CA VAL A 144 -11.48 -9.96 -3.26
C VAL A 144 -10.72 -10.79 -4.30
N LEU A 145 -10.88 -12.12 -4.30
CA LEU A 145 -10.29 -13.03 -5.28
C LEU A 145 -10.71 -12.69 -6.71
N ALA A 146 -12.00 -12.45 -6.95
CA ALA A 146 -12.52 -12.06 -8.26
C ALA A 146 -11.89 -10.75 -8.77
N ARG A 147 -11.75 -9.73 -7.92
CA ARG A 147 -11.04 -8.48 -8.27
C ARG A 147 -9.53 -8.68 -8.46
N LEU A 148 -8.93 -9.61 -7.72
CA LEU A 148 -7.56 -10.09 -7.96
C LEU A 148 -7.41 -10.95 -9.23
N GLY A 149 -8.50 -11.29 -9.92
CA GLY A 149 -8.49 -12.04 -11.18
C GLY A 149 -8.60 -13.55 -11.05
N PHE A 150 -8.86 -14.07 -9.85
CA PHE A 150 -9.01 -15.50 -9.58
C PHE A 150 -10.46 -15.96 -9.79
N ALA A 151 -10.64 -16.99 -10.63
CA ALA A 151 -11.93 -17.66 -10.81
C ALA A 151 -12.23 -18.71 -9.72
N SER A 152 -11.21 -19.12 -8.95
CA SER A 152 -11.30 -20.00 -7.80
C SER A 152 -10.17 -19.69 -6.82
N PRO A 153 -10.29 -20.02 -5.51
CA PRO A 153 -9.22 -19.83 -4.55
C PRO A 153 -7.92 -20.55 -4.97
N PRO A 154 -6.75 -19.89 -4.92
CA PRO A 154 -5.47 -20.57 -5.13
C PRO A 154 -5.22 -21.59 -4.02
N ALA A 155 -4.56 -22.70 -4.36
CA ALA A 155 -4.19 -23.72 -3.39
C ALA A 155 -3.21 -23.18 -2.32
N PRO A 156 -3.23 -23.69 -1.08
CA PRO A 156 -2.38 -23.23 0.02
C PRO A 156 -0.91 -23.74 -0.10
N ASP A 157 -0.32 -23.63 -1.28
CA ASP A 157 1.02 -24.10 -1.64
C ASP A 157 1.91 -22.98 -2.23
N ALA A 158 3.15 -23.33 -2.61
CA ALA A 158 4.12 -22.37 -3.15
C ALA A 158 3.70 -21.72 -4.48
N ALA A 159 2.98 -22.44 -5.36
CA ALA A 159 2.49 -21.91 -6.62
C ALA A 159 1.28 -21.00 -6.40
N GLY A 160 0.35 -21.39 -5.53
CA GLY A 160 -0.79 -20.58 -5.13
C GLY A 160 -0.39 -19.28 -4.41
N LEU A 161 0.59 -19.33 -3.51
CA LEU A 161 1.13 -18.13 -2.85
C LEU A 161 1.81 -17.19 -3.86
N ALA A 162 2.57 -17.75 -4.80
CA ALA A 162 3.24 -16.97 -5.84
C ALA A 162 2.24 -16.25 -6.75
N ALA A 163 1.21 -16.96 -7.23
CA ALA A 163 0.14 -16.38 -8.05
C ALA A 163 -0.61 -15.28 -7.29
N LEU A 164 -1.05 -15.56 -6.06
CA LEU A 164 -1.79 -14.61 -5.22
C LEU A 164 -1.02 -13.31 -4.98
N TYR A 165 0.28 -13.42 -4.64
CA TYR A 165 1.10 -12.25 -4.36
C TYR A 165 1.51 -11.47 -5.62
N ALA A 166 1.67 -12.14 -6.76
CA ALA A 166 1.91 -11.48 -8.05
C ALA A 166 0.72 -10.61 -8.49
N GLU A 167 -0.51 -11.10 -8.34
CA GLU A 167 -1.72 -10.31 -8.63
C GLU A 167 -1.93 -9.20 -7.58
N TRP A 168 -1.66 -9.46 -6.29
CA TRP A 168 -1.67 -8.41 -5.26
C TRP A 168 -0.76 -7.24 -5.64
N CYS A 169 0.50 -7.52 -6.01
CA CYS A 169 1.50 -6.49 -6.33
C CYS A 169 1.10 -5.58 -7.51
N GLN A 170 0.27 -6.08 -8.44
CA GLN A 170 -0.19 -5.36 -9.62
C GLN A 170 -1.52 -4.63 -9.42
N ARG A 171 -2.35 -5.03 -8.44
CA ARG A 171 -3.76 -4.59 -8.31
C ARG A 171 -4.10 -3.87 -7.00
N VAL A 172 -3.37 -4.13 -5.92
CA VAL A 172 -3.57 -3.45 -4.64
C VAL A 172 -2.49 -2.36 -4.51
N PRO A 173 -2.86 -1.07 -4.60
CA PRO A 173 -1.88 -0.01 -4.39
C PRO A 173 -1.49 0.08 -2.92
N PHE A 174 -0.23 0.46 -2.67
CA PHE A 174 0.13 1.07 -1.39
C PHE A 174 -0.24 2.55 -1.50
N ASP A 175 -1.02 3.09 -0.56
CA ASP A 175 -1.34 4.52 -0.51
C ASP A 175 -1.63 5.03 0.91
N ASN A 176 -1.68 6.35 1.07
CA ASN A 176 -2.11 7.00 2.31
C ASN A 176 -3.39 7.83 2.18
N VAL A 177 -4.17 7.64 1.11
CA VAL A 177 -5.34 8.46 0.77
C VAL A 177 -6.40 8.40 1.86
N ARG A 178 -6.87 7.20 2.22
CA ARG A 178 -7.87 7.03 3.30
C ARG A 178 -7.35 7.61 4.62
N LYS A 179 -6.08 7.38 4.95
CA LYS A 179 -5.47 7.86 6.19
C LYS A 179 -5.45 9.40 6.24
N ARG A 180 -5.04 10.07 5.16
CA ARG A 180 -5.02 11.54 5.10
C ARG A 180 -6.42 12.15 5.17
N LEU A 181 -7.41 11.55 4.50
CA LEU A 181 -8.81 12.00 4.59
C LEU A 181 -9.36 11.89 6.01
N TYR A 182 -9.16 10.73 6.65
CA TYR A 182 -9.62 10.43 8.01
C TYR A 182 -8.98 11.36 9.07
N LEU A 183 -7.67 11.63 8.94
CA LEU A 183 -6.97 12.58 9.83
C LEU A 183 -7.44 14.03 9.59
N ALA A 184 -7.65 14.44 8.34
CA ALA A 184 -8.14 15.78 8.01
C ALA A 184 -9.59 16.02 8.47
N ALA A 185 -10.41 14.97 8.54
CA ALA A 185 -11.77 15.01 9.07
C ALA A 185 -11.82 14.98 10.62
N GLY A 186 -10.69 14.73 11.31
CA GLY A 186 -10.63 14.65 12.77
C GLY A 186 -11.38 13.44 13.35
N GLU A 187 -11.55 12.37 12.58
CA GLU A 187 -12.42 11.25 12.95
C GLU A 187 -11.90 10.44 14.16
N ALA A 188 -12.86 9.98 14.98
CA ALA A 188 -12.64 9.13 16.14
C ALA A 188 -12.86 7.65 15.80
N GLY A 189 -12.13 6.76 16.48
CA GLY A 189 -12.11 5.32 16.20
C GLY A 189 -10.71 4.84 15.78
N PRO A 190 -10.55 3.60 15.30
CA PRO A 190 -9.28 3.11 14.76
C PRO A 190 -8.92 3.75 13.41
N LEU A 191 -7.63 3.79 13.07
CA LEU A 191 -7.19 4.22 11.74
C LEU A 191 -7.76 3.32 10.60
N PRO A 192 -8.04 3.88 9.40
CA PRO A 192 -8.54 3.12 8.25
C PRO A 192 -7.67 1.90 7.89
N GLY A 193 -8.32 0.75 7.65
CA GLY A 193 -7.66 -0.52 7.34
C GLY A 193 -7.01 -1.21 8.55
N ASP A 194 -7.23 -0.74 9.78
CA ASP A 194 -6.93 -1.50 11.01
C ASP A 194 -7.82 -2.76 11.15
N ASP A 195 -8.99 -2.77 10.50
CA ASP A 195 -9.75 -3.98 10.23
C ASP A 195 -9.58 -4.40 8.76
N ALA A 196 -9.43 -5.70 8.52
CA ALA A 196 -9.17 -6.24 7.19
C ALA A 196 -10.41 -6.18 6.28
N ALA A 197 -11.63 -6.28 6.83
CA ALA A 197 -12.84 -6.14 6.03
C ALA A 197 -13.04 -4.68 5.59
N ASP A 198 -12.78 -3.72 6.47
CA ASP A 198 -12.76 -2.28 6.12
C ASP A 198 -11.73 -1.96 5.02
N PHE A 199 -10.53 -2.56 5.07
CA PHE A 199 -9.54 -2.43 4.00
C PHE A 199 -10.09 -2.95 2.65
N PHE A 200 -10.61 -4.18 2.63
CA PHE A 200 -11.06 -4.80 1.38
C PHE A 200 -12.32 -4.16 0.81
N GLU A 201 -13.30 -3.78 1.63
CA GLU A 201 -14.48 -3.06 1.15
C GLU A 201 -14.10 -1.68 0.58
N ALA A 202 -13.16 -0.96 1.19
CA ALA A 202 -12.69 0.32 0.64
C ALA A 202 -11.91 0.16 -0.68
N TRP A 203 -11.08 -0.88 -0.81
CA TRP A 203 -10.40 -1.20 -2.07
C TRP A 203 -11.41 -1.65 -3.15
N LEU A 204 -12.41 -2.46 -2.80
CA LEU A 204 -13.48 -2.88 -3.70
C LEU A 204 -14.33 -1.69 -4.18
N ALA A 205 -14.73 -0.79 -3.27
CA ALA A 205 -15.57 0.35 -3.58
C ALA A 205 -14.84 1.53 -4.25
N SER A 206 -13.56 1.75 -3.92
CA SER A 206 -12.87 3.00 -4.27
C SER A 206 -11.41 2.87 -4.71
N GLY A 207 -10.87 1.66 -4.81
CA GLY A 207 -9.51 1.39 -5.31
C GLY A 207 -8.37 1.75 -4.37
N THR A 208 -8.61 2.52 -3.30
CA THR A 208 -7.61 2.78 -2.25
C THR A 208 -7.22 1.49 -1.53
N GLY A 209 -5.93 1.26 -1.36
CA GLY A 209 -5.40 0.30 -0.40
C GLY A 209 -5.14 0.99 0.93
N GLY A 210 -3.86 1.03 1.34
CA GLY A 210 -3.46 1.65 2.60
C GLY A 210 -1.96 1.58 2.87
N THR A 211 -1.54 2.18 3.98
CA THR A 211 -0.14 2.19 4.43
C THR A 211 0.28 0.82 5.00
N CYS A 212 1.56 0.64 5.33
CA CYS A 212 2.16 -0.66 5.58
C CYS A 212 1.44 -1.52 6.62
N TRP A 213 0.95 -0.94 7.71
CA TRP A 213 0.17 -1.65 8.72
C TRP A 213 -1.18 -2.13 8.16
N ALA A 214 -1.97 -1.24 7.55
CA ALA A 214 -3.26 -1.59 6.97
C ALA A 214 -3.12 -2.64 5.84
N GLY A 215 -2.22 -2.40 4.88
CA GLY A 215 -1.99 -3.28 3.74
C GLY A 215 -1.50 -4.67 4.14
N ASN A 216 -0.52 -4.76 5.04
CA ASN A 216 0.00 -6.06 5.51
C ASN A 216 -0.94 -6.73 6.54
N GLY A 217 -1.75 -5.97 7.27
CA GLY A 217 -2.84 -6.50 8.11
C GLY A 217 -3.91 -7.20 7.28
N ALA A 218 -4.32 -6.59 6.17
CA ALA A 218 -5.28 -7.15 5.22
C ALA A 218 -4.69 -8.33 4.41
N LEU A 219 -3.47 -8.20 3.91
CA LEU A 219 -2.75 -9.30 3.23
C LEU A 219 -2.65 -10.53 4.15
N HIS A 220 -2.27 -10.35 5.42
CA HIS A 220 -2.24 -11.43 6.42
C HIS A 220 -3.59 -12.11 6.60
N ALA A 221 -4.66 -11.33 6.76
CA ALA A 221 -6.01 -11.86 6.94
C ALA A 221 -6.49 -12.64 5.70
N LEU A 222 -6.14 -12.19 4.49
CA LEU A 222 -6.45 -12.89 3.24
C LEU A 222 -5.70 -14.22 3.14
N VAL A 223 -4.39 -14.26 3.39
CA VAL A 223 -3.64 -15.52 3.31
C VAL A 223 -4.07 -16.52 4.39
N GLU A 224 -4.38 -16.09 5.62
CA GLU A 224 -4.97 -16.97 6.64
C GLU A 224 -6.35 -17.52 6.21
N ALA A 225 -7.21 -16.68 5.62
CA ALA A 225 -8.53 -17.10 5.14
C ALA A 225 -8.46 -18.08 3.95
N LEU A 226 -7.36 -18.08 3.20
CA LEU A 226 -7.05 -19.04 2.14
C LEU A 226 -6.32 -20.30 2.66
N GLY A 227 -6.14 -20.45 3.98
CA GLY A 227 -5.56 -21.64 4.61
C GLY A 227 -4.04 -21.63 4.75
N PHE A 228 -3.35 -20.56 4.34
CA PHE A 228 -1.89 -20.44 4.52
C PHE A 228 -1.52 -20.21 6.00
N ARG A 229 -0.39 -20.78 6.44
CA ARG A 229 0.17 -20.53 7.77
C ARG A 229 0.92 -19.20 7.81
N ALA A 230 0.20 -18.11 8.02
CA ALA A 230 0.78 -16.76 8.05
C ALA A 230 1.18 -16.28 9.45
N ARG A 231 2.08 -15.29 9.48
CA ARG A 231 2.59 -14.61 10.68
C ARG A 231 2.73 -13.12 10.40
N ARG A 232 2.17 -12.27 11.26
CA ARG A 232 2.42 -10.82 11.24
C ARG A 232 3.89 -10.57 11.62
N VAL A 233 4.53 -9.67 10.90
CA VAL A 233 5.93 -9.28 11.10
C VAL A 233 5.97 -7.80 11.47
N VAL A 234 6.79 -7.47 12.46
CA VAL A 234 7.18 -6.09 12.79
C VAL A 234 8.60 -5.88 12.32
N ALA A 235 8.81 -4.74 11.67
CA ALA A 235 10.02 -4.41 10.95
C ALA A 235 10.33 -2.91 11.01
N THR A 236 11.53 -2.56 10.56
CA THR A 236 12.04 -1.19 10.51
C THR A 236 12.57 -0.90 9.11
N ILE A 237 11.99 0.08 8.41
CA ILE A 237 12.63 0.74 7.27
C ILE A 237 13.74 1.64 7.83
N LEU A 238 14.99 1.26 7.62
CA LEU A 238 16.18 1.89 8.20
C LEU A 238 16.59 3.15 7.43
N VAL A 239 15.87 4.26 7.69
CA VAL A 239 16.27 5.62 7.25
C VAL A 239 17.38 6.23 8.12
N ALA A 240 17.64 5.66 9.29
CA ALA A 240 18.75 5.99 10.19
C ALA A 240 19.04 4.79 11.11
N PRO A 241 20.22 4.73 11.78
CA PRO A 241 20.48 3.77 12.85
C PRO A 241 19.49 3.90 14.01
N ASP A 242 19.24 2.78 14.69
CA ASP A 242 18.62 2.68 16.03
C ASP A 242 17.25 3.36 16.21
N ILE A 243 16.52 3.56 15.12
CA ILE A 243 15.12 4.00 15.12
C ILE A 243 14.15 2.86 15.51
N PRO A 244 12.99 3.18 16.11
CA PRO A 244 12.00 2.18 16.49
C PRO A 244 11.28 1.56 15.28
N PRO A 245 10.67 0.36 15.44
CA PRO A 245 9.92 -0.29 14.38
C PRO A 245 8.79 0.57 13.82
N ASN A 246 8.75 0.65 12.50
CA ASN A 246 7.91 1.59 11.75
C ASN A 246 7.14 0.93 10.59
N HIS A 247 7.31 -0.39 10.41
CA HIS A 247 6.80 -1.15 9.28
C HIS A 247 6.14 -2.47 9.73
N GLY A 248 4.98 -2.77 9.15
CA GLY A 248 4.32 -4.07 9.26
C GLY A 248 4.51 -4.88 7.98
N SER A 249 4.72 -6.19 8.09
CA SER A 249 4.92 -7.11 6.95
C SER A 249 4.31 -8.50 7.24
N VAL A 250 4.35 -9.45 6.29
CA VAL A 250 3.76 -10.80 6.44
C VAL A 250 4.77 -11.89 6.05
N ALA A 251 4.97 -12.84 6.96
CA ALA A 251 5.71 -14.07 6.65
C ALA A 251 4.73 -15.25 6.53
N VAL A 252 4.89 -16.06 5.49
CA VAL A 252 4.10 -17.29 5.26
C VAL A 252 5.01 -18.50 5.41
N GLU A 253 4.53 -19.53 6.11
CA GLU A 253 5.21 -20.79 6.37
C GLU A 253 4.67 -21.86 5.40
N LEU A 254 5.57 -22.44 4.60
CA LEU A 254 5.29 -23.46 3.58
C LEU A 254 6.29 -24.62 3.71
N ASP A 255 6.02 -25.73 3.04
CA ASP A 255 7.01 -26.79 2.91
C ASP A 255 8.27 -26.25 2.21
N GLY A 256 9.44 -26.54 2.80
CA GLY A 256 10.73 -25.97 2.38
C GLY A 256 11.11 -24.65 3.05
N GLY A 257 10.22 -23.94 3.76
CA GLY A 257 10.62 -22.83 4.64
C GLY A 257 9.63 -21.69 4.84
N ARG A 258 10.17 -20.47 4.97
CA ARG A 258 9.42 -19.25 5.25
C ARG A 258 9.65 -18.22 4.15
N PHE A 259 8.58 -17.59 3.70
CA PHE A 259 8.58 -16.62 2.61
C PHE A 259 8.01 -15.29 3.09
N LEU A 260 8.62 -14.18 2.72
CA LEU A 260 8.10 -12.84 2.95
C LEU A 260 7.16 -12.45 1.80
N VAL A 261 6.02 -11.88 2.14
CA VAL A 261 5.11 -11.18 1.21
C VAL A 261 4.72 -9.85 1.83
N ASP A 262 4.86 -8.77 1.06
CA ASP A 262 4.75 -7.41 1.61
C ASP A 262 3.92 -6.47 0.70
N ALA A 263 2.84 -5.93 1.26
CA ALA A 263 1.90 -5.01 0.62
C ALA A 263 2.41 -3.56 0.43
N SER A 264 3.68 -3.28 0.74
CA SER A 264 4.30 -1.95 0.59
C SER A 264 5.56 -1.99 -0.28
N LEU A 265 6.38 -3.03 -0.09
CA LEU A 265 7.54 -3.30 -0.93
C LEU A 265 7.11 -3.81 -2.31
N LEU A 266 5.97 -4.52 -2.40
CA LEU A 266 5.34 -5.00 -3.65
C LEU A 266 6.38 -5.64 -4.59
N HIS A 267 7.10 -6.66 -4.10
CA HIS A 267 8.25 -7.23 -4.79
C HIS A 267 7.92 -8.40 -5.74
N GLY A 268 6.65 -8.54 -6.15
CA GLY A 268 6.19 -9.39 -7.27
C GLY A 268 6.12 -10.90 -7.00
N ALA A 269 7.06 -11.47 -6.25
CA ALA A 269 7.08 -12.89 -5.88
C ALA A 269 7.42 -13.07 -4.38
N PRO A 270 6.97 -14.16 -3.72
CA PRO A 270 7.30 -14.44 -2.31
C PRO A 270 8.82 -14.61 -2.12
N LEU A 271 9.42 -13.81 -1.24
CA LEU A 271 10.87 -13.74 -1.06
C LEU A 271 11.32 -14.76 0.01
N PRO A 272 12.16 -15.78 -0.30
CA PRO A 272 12.52 -16.79 0.69
C PRO A 272 13.39 -16.21 1.82
N LEU A 273 12.98 -16.36 3.08
CA LEU A 273 13.72 -15.91 4.26
C LEU A 273 14.74 -16.97 4.71
N ALA A 274 15.77 -17.19 3.88
CA ALA A 274 16.81 -18.18 4.14
C ALA A 274 17.59 -17.91 5.44
N GLN A 275 18.10 -18.97 6.07
CA GLN A 275 18.91 -18.89 7.28
C GLN A 275 20.40 -18.58 7.00
N ARG A 276 20.84 -18.79 5.76
CA ARG A 276 22.21 -18.60 5.25
C ARG A 276 22.13 -18.16 3.78
N GLY A 277 23.14 -17.43 3.31
CA GLY A 277 23.20 -16.90 1.94
C GLY A 277 22.37 -15.62 1.72
N GLU A 278 22.39 -15.13 0.48
CA GLU A 278 21.46 -14.11 -0.02
C GLU A 278 20.31 -14.81 -0.77
N THR A 279 19.12 -14.22 -0.69
CA THR A 279 17.97 -14.56 -1.54
C THR A 279 17.45 -13.32 -2.26
N ALA A 280 16.75 -13.52 -3.36
CA ALA A 280 16.37 -12.45 -4.27
C ALA A 280 14.93 -12.59 -4.77
N VAL A 281 14.34 -11.47 -5.17
CA VAL A 281 13.45 -11.46 -6.34
C VAL A 281 14.08 -10.52 -7.36
N ASP A 282 14.37 -11.04 -8.54
CA ASP A 282 14.98 -10.28 -9.62
C ASP A 282 13.93 -9.56 -10.47
N HIS A 283 13.88 -8.24 -10.33
CA HIS A 283 13.20 -7.36 -11.27
C HIS A 283 13.90 -6.00 -11.33
N PRO A 284 14.20 -5.43 -12.51
CA PRO A 284 14.90 -4.15 -12.59
C PRO A 284 14.12 -2.99 -11.95
N ALA A 285 12.79 -3.05 -11.94
CA ALA A 285 11.93 -2.02 -11.36
C ALA A 285 11.74 -2.14 -9.82
N PHE A 286 11.31 -3.30 -9.34
CA PHE A 286 10.86 -3.55 -7.95
C PHE A 286 11.57 -4.72 -7.26
N GLY A 287 12.68 -5.20 -7.81
CA GLY A 287 13.45 -6.30 -7.26
C GLY A 287 14.05 -6.00 -5.88
N VAL A 288 14.31 -7.07 -5.12
CA VAL A 288 14.78 -7.00 -3.73
C VAL A 288 15.85 -8.05 -3.45
N ARG A 289 16.68 -7.79 -2.44
CA ARG A 289 17.67 -8.74 -1.90
C ARG A 289 17.49 -8.91 -0.40
N CYS A 290 17.39 -10.15 0.06
CA CYS A 290 17.35 -10.48 1.49
C CYS A 290 18.67 -11.12 1.92
N THR A 291 19.31 -10.53 2.93
CA THR A 291 20.50 -11.07 3.59
C THR A 291 20.22 -11.20 5.08
N ARG A 292 20.79 -12.22 5.74
CA ARG A 292 20.67 -12.37 7.20
C ARG A 292 21.91 -11.80 7.89
N ARG A 293 21.73 -10.81 8.75
CA ARG A 293 22.78 -10.06 9.47
C ARG A 293 22.37 -9.93 10.94
N ASP A 294 23.29 -10.14 11.87
CA ASP A 294 23.04 -10.03 13.33
C ASP A 294 21.76 -10.75 13.79
N GLY A 295 21.58 -11.98 13.29
CA GLY A 295 20.41 -12.82 13.54
C GLY A 295 19.10 -12.42 12.83
N ARG A 296 19.00 -11.22 12.26
CA ARG A 296 17.81 -10.64 11.62
C ARG A 296 17.89 -10.66 10.09
N TRP A 297 16.76 -10.60 9.42
CA TRP A 297 16.70 -10.47 7.96
C TRP A 297 16.68 -9.00 7.57
N HIS A 298 17.48 -8.64 6.57
CA HIS A 298 17.56 -7.32 5.97
C HIS A 298 17.19 -7.41 4.49
N VAL A 299 16.04 -6.83 4.13
CA VAL A 299 15.55 -6.77 2.75
C VAL A 299 15.89 -5.41 2.15
N ARG A 300 16.89 -5.39 1.27
CA ARG A 300 17.23 -4.22 0.44
C ARG A 300 16.17 -4.04 -0.63
N TRP A 301 15.57 -2.85 -0.70
CA TRP A 301 14.56 -2.48 -1.69
C TRP A 301 14.70 -1.01 -2.11
N ARG A 302 14.10 -0.63 -3.24
CA ARG A 302 14.08 0.75 -3.75
C ARG A 302 12.68 1.38 -3.59
N PRO A 303 12.45 2.22 -2.56
CA PRO A 303 11.23 3.02 -2.48
C PRO A 303 11.23 4.14 -3.52
N LEU A 304 10.07 4.76 -3.75
CA LEU A 304 9.94 5.87 -4.72
C LEU A 304 10.69 7.14 -4.28
N HIS A 305 10.91 7.33 -2.98
CA HIS A 305 11.57 8.52 -2.42
C HIS A 305 13.10 8.38 -2.25
N ASP A 306 13.66 7.17 -2.41
CA ASP A 306 15.10 6.92 -2.33
C ASP A 306 15.52 5.93 -3.44
N PRO A 307 16.09 6.42 -4.56
CA PRO A 307 16.52 5.57 -5.66
C PRO A 307 17.78 4.73 -5.35
N ALA A 308 18.56 5.06 -4.33
CA ALA A 308 19.70 4.25 -3.88
C ALA A 308 19.23 3.07 -3.01
N GLY A 309 18.05 3.20 -2.39
CA GLY A 309 17.34 2.16 -1.68
C GLY A 309 17.53 2.17 -0.17
N LEU A 310 16.68 1.42 0.52
CA LEU A 310 16.68 1.27 1.98
C LEU A 310 16.67 -0.20 2.38
N ASP A 311 17.10 -0.46 3.62
CA ASP A 311 17.00 -1.78 4.24
C ASP A 311 15.71 -1.85 5.08
N CYS A 312 14.81 -2.77 4.76
CA CYS A 312 13.75 -3.21 5.64
C CYS A 312 14.30 -4.33 6.53
N ARG A 313 14.57 -4.04 7.81
CA ARG A 313 15.02 -5.03 8.79
C ARG A 313 13.81 -5.66 9.47
N LEU A 314 13.71 -6.98 9.46
CA LEU A 314 12.68 -7.73 10.19
C LEU A 314 13.13 -7.87 11.65
N ASP A 315 12.34 -7.33 12.57
CA ASP A 315 12.66 -7.30 14.01
C ASP A 315 11.95 -8.42 14.78
N GLU A 316 10.66 -8.65 14.52
CA GLU A 316 9.86 -9.69 15.18
C GLU A 316 8.93 -10.40 14.19
N VAL A 317 8.82 -11.73 14.28
CA VAL A 317 7.93 -12.56 13.45
C VAL A 317 6.95 -13.31 14.34
N GLY A 318 5.66 -13.29 14.00
CA GLY A 318 4.59 -13.93 14.79
C GLY A 318 3.95 -13.00 15.82
N VAL A 319 3.95 -11.68 15.58
CA VAL A 319 3.38 -10.72 16.54
C VAL A 319 1.85 -10.84 16.65
N SER A 320 1.31 -10.53 17.82
CA SER A 320 -0.14 -10.52 18.03
C SER A 320 -0.83 -9.41 17.24
N ALA A 321 -2.09 -9.64 16.84
CA ALA A 321 -2.91 -8.62 16.18
C ALA A 321 -3.05 -7.35 17.03
N ALA A 322 -3.10 -7.47 18.37
CA ALA A 322 -3.14 -6.35 19.29
C ALA A 322 -1.88 -5.49 19.26
N ARG A 323 -0.67 -6.09 19.19
CA ARG A 323 0.58 -5.33 19.03
C ARG A 323 0.65 -4.63 17.68
N PHE A 324 0.26 -5.33 16.61
CA PHE A 324 0.26 -4.81 15.25
C PHE A 324 -0.71 -3.61 15.11
N ARG A 325 -1.91 -3.71 15.69
CA ARG A 325 -2.91 -2.62 15.85
C ARG A 325 -2.36 -1.44 16.64
N ALA A 326 -1.69 -1.68 17.76
CA ALA A 326 -1.09 -0.61 18.57
C ALA A 326 0.01 0.15 17.81
N LEU A 327 0.83 -0.55 17.02
CA LEU A 327 1.85 0.07 16.16
C LEU A 327 1.23 0.83 14.98
N HIS A 328 0.13 0.34 14.40
CA HIS A 328 -0.65 1.08 13.40
C HIS A 328 -1.18 2.40 13.99
N GLU A 329 -1.92 2.31 15.09
CA GLU A 329 -2.59 3.43 15.76
C GLU A 329 -1.60 4.49 16.25
N ALA A 330 -0.40 4.09 16.72
CA ALA A 330 0.68 5.02 17.06
C ALA A 330 1.07 5.97 15.90
N THR A 331 0.91 5.54 14.64
CA THR A 331 1.16 6.39 13.47
C THR A 331 0.13 7.51 13.27
N ARG A 332 -0.93 7.60 14.10
CA ARG A 332 -1.82 8.78 14.16
C ARG A 332 -1.05 10.00 14.64
N GLY A 333 -0.26 9.85 15.71
CA GLY A 333 0.46 10.96 16.36
C GLY A 333 1.53 11.59 15.46
N TRP A 334 2.34 10.76 14.80
CA TRP A 334 3.27 11.22 13.76
C TRP A 334 3.59 10.12 12.74
N SER A 335 3.67 10.51 11.48
CA SER A 335 4.18 9.70 10.35
C SER A 335 4.35 10.62 9.13
N PRO A 336 5.36 10.44 8.26
CA PRO A 336 5.46 11.21 7.01
C PRO A 336 4.21 11.04 6.12
N PHE A 337 3.55 9.87 6.22
CA PHE A 337 2.30 9.57 5.51
C PHE A 337 1.08 10.35 6.00
N ASN A 338 1.19 11.24 7.00
CA ASN A 338 0.09 12.09 7.44
C ASN A 338 0.04 13.41 6.63
N PHE A 339 1.19 13.90 6.14
CA PHE A 339 1.34 15.29 5.68
C PHE A 339 1.26 15.47 4.16
N SER A 340 1.75 14.51 3.38
CA SER A 340 1.83 14.57 1.92
C SER A 340 1.44 13.23 1.28
N VAL A 341 0.96 13.22 0.03
CA VAL A 341 0.59 11.97 -0.66
C VAL A 341 1.82 11.10 -0.86
N TYR A 342 1.66 9.82 -0.54
CA TYR A 342 2.54 8.77 -1.01
C TYR A 342 1.67 7.60 -1.47
N ALA A 343 1.78 7.24 -2.76
CA ALA A 343 1.01 6.16 -3.35
C ALA A 343 1.82 5.48 -4.47
N ARG A 344 1.72 4.16 -4.61
CA ARG A 344 2.39 3.39 -5.69
C ARG A 344 1.60 2.16 -6.10
N ARG A 345 1.76 1.74 -7.35
CA ARG A 345 1.37 0.41 -7.84
C ARG A 345 2.41 -0.09 -8.84
N ASN A 346 2.63 -1.41 -8.90
CA ASN A 346 3.36 -1.99 -10.01
C ASN A 346 2.42 -2.03 -11.23
N ARG A 347 2.98 -1.83 -12.42
CA ARG A 347 2.26 -1.83 -13.69
C ARG A 347 2.39 -3.19 -14.39
N ALA A 348 1.42 -3.52 -15.24
CA ALA A 348 1.43 -4.76 -16.02
C ALA A 348 2.53 -4.81 -17.11
N ASP A 349 3.18 -3.68 -17.41
CA ASP A 349 4.37 -3.62 -18.28
C ASP A 349 5.67 -3.98 -17.52
N GLY A 350 5.60 -4.22 -16.21
CA GLY A 350 6.74 -4.44 -15.31
C GLY A 350 7.25 -3.17 -14.62
N GLY A 351 6.78 -1.98 -15.00
CA GLY A 351 7.17 -0.72 -14.37
C GLY A 351 6.57 -0.52 -12.98
N VAL A 352 6.95 0.58 -12.32
CA VAL A 352 6.28 1.10 -11.12
C VAL A 352 5.95 2.57 -11.37
N VAL A 353 4.75 2.99 -10.99
CA VAL A 353 4.34 4.40 -11.00
C VAL A 353 3.80 4.81 -9.64
N GLY A 354 3.98 6.08 -9.29
CA GLY A 354 3.38 6.63 -8.10
C GLY A 354 3.70 8.09 -7.81
N VAL A 355 3.23 8.51 -6.64
CA VAL A 355 3.49 9.80 -6.02
C VAL A 355 4.33 9.56 -4.78
N ALA A 356 5.39 10.35 -4.59
CA ALA A 356 6.22 10.33 -3.41
C ALA A 356 6.55 11.75 -2.97
N PHE A 357 5.86 12.22 -1.93
CA PHE A 357 6.16 13.48 -1.25
C PHE A 357 6.20 14.71 -2.18
N GLY A 358 5.09 14.98 -2.87
CA GLY A 358 4.96 16.09 -3.83
C GLY A 358 5.66 15.88 -5.17
N ARG A 359 6.16 14.67 -5.47
CA ARG A 359 6.89 14.34 -6.71
C ARG A 359 6.27 13.13 -7.40
N ARG A 360 6.15 13.19 -8.73
CA ARG A 360 5.83 12.02 -9.57
C ARG A 360 7.07 11.17 -9.65
N VAL A 361 6.93 9.86 -9.49
CA VAL A 361 8.02 8.90 -9.66
C VAL A 361 7.57 7.79 -10.60
N GLU A 362 8.40 7.51 -11.59
CA GLU A 362 8.28 6.37 -12.47
C GLU A 362 9.56 5.56 -12.48
N ILE A 363 9.39 4.25 -12.58
CA ILE A 363 10.46 3.28 -12.72
C ILE A 363 10.09 2.40 -13.91
N GLY A 364 10.89 2.47 -14.97
CA GLY A 364 10.71 1.63 -16.16
C GLY A 364 10.89 0.14 -15.85
N PRO A 365 10.39 -0.76 -16.71
CA PRO A 365 10.59 -2.21 -16.54
C PRO A 365 12.06 -2.63 -16.68
N ASP A 366 12.88 -1.80 -17.33
CA ASP A 366 14.34 -1.84 -17.39
C ASP A 366 15.04 -1.30 -16.13
N GLY A 367 14.28 -0.72 -15.19
CA GLY A 367 14.76 -0.14 -13.94
C GLY A 367 15.13 1.34 -14.03
N ALA A 368 14.94 1.99 -15.19
CA ALA A 368 15.22 3.41 -15.40
C ALA A 368 14.35 4.28 -14.48
N PHE A 369 14.97 5.12 -13.66
CA PHE A 369 14.29 5.93 -12.65
C PHE A 369 14.08 7.37 -13.15
N ALA A 370 12.84 7.83 -13.12
CA ALA A 370 12.47 9.21 -13.44
C ALA A 370 11.67 9.82 -12.29
N GLN A 371 12.01 11.05 -11.89
CA GLN A 371 11.29 11.79 -10.85
C GLN A 371 11.27 13.29 -11.13
N ARG A 372 10.11 13.90 -10.98
CA ARG A 372 9.89 15.35 -11.17
C ARG A 372 8.83 15.89 -10.19
N PRO A 373 8.71 17.22 -10.00
CA PRO A 373 7.57 17.80 -9.30
C PRO A 373 6.23 17.30 -9.87
N LEU A 374 5.21 17.27 -9.00
CA LEU A 374 3.86 16.85 -9.34
C LEU A 374 2.89 18.03 -9.17
N GLU A 375 2.33 18.50 -10.27
CA GLU A 375 1.37 19.61 -10.23
C GLU A 375 0.00 19.17 -9.67
N PRO A 376 -0.79 20.08 -9.06
CA PRO A 376 -2.05 19.72 -8.39
C PRO A 376 -3.05 18.97 -9.29
N ASP A 377 -3.21 19.40 -10.55
CA ASP A 377 -4.10 18.77 -11.53
C ASP A 377 -3.54 17.48 -12.11
N GLU A 378 -2.22 17.26 -12.01
CA GLU A 378 -1.63 15.97 -12.32
C GLU A 378 -1.79 14.98 -11.16
N ARG A 379 -1.69 15.45 -9.90
CA ARG A 379 -1.90 14.62 -8.70
C ARG A 379 -3.24 13.90 -8.75
N LEU A 380 -4.30 14.57 -9.20
CA LEU A 380 -5.61 13.93 -9.39
C LEU A 380 -5.57 12.83 -10.47
N ARG A 381 -5.00 13.11 -11.64
CA ARG A 381 -4.91 12.15 -12.76
C ARG A 381 -4.08 10.91 -12.41
N VAL A 382 -2.92 11.06 -11.77
CA VAL A 382 -2.09 9.92 -11.32
C VAL A 382 -2.86 9.02 -10.35
N LEU A 383 -3.61 9.61 -9.40
CA LEU A 383 -4.41 8.84 -8.44
C LEU A 383 -5.56 8.09 -9.13
N VAL A 384 -6.25 8.72 -10.09
CA VAL A 384 -7.43 8.15 -10.75
C VAL A 384 -7.06 7.19 -11.89
N GLU A 385 -6.34 7.67 -12.89
CA GLU A 385 -6.07 6.97 -14.16
C GLU A 385 -5.01 5.89 -13.99
N GLU A 386 -3.92 6.19 -13.29
CA GLU A 386 -2.75 5.31 -13.22
C GLU A 386 -2.81 4.37 -12.02
N LEU A 387 -3.20 4.88 -10.83
CA LEU A 387 -3.29 4.11 -9.59
C LEU A 387 -4.66 3.44 -9.39
N GLY A 388 -5.75 3.97 -9.98
CA GLY A 388 -7.08 3.35 -9.97
C GLY A 388 -7.97 3.73 -8.79
N ILE A 389 -7.71 4.88 -8.15
CA ILE A 389 -8.48 5.39 -7.00
C ILE A 389 -9.68 6.20 -7.50
N ALA A 390 -10.86 5.98 -6.90
CA ALA A 390 -12.08 6.66 -7.31
C ALA A 390 -11.97 8.19 -7.21
N GLU A 391 -12.37 8.89 -8.27
CA GLU A 391 -12.20 10.35 -8.42
C GLU A 391 -12.82 11.15 -7.27
N GLY A 392 -14.02 10.77 -6.81
CA GLY A 392 -14.69 11.41 -5.66
C GLY A 392 -13.96 11.22 -4.31
N VAL A 393 -13.03 10.27 -4.22
CA VAL A 393 -12.13 10.11 -3.06
C VAL A 393 -10.86 10.91 -3.28
N ALA A 394 -10.25 10.85 -4.47
CA ALA A 394 -9.04 11.58 -4.81
C ALA A 394 -9.23 13.13 -4.75
N ARG A 395 -10.37 13.65 -5.22
CA ARG A 395 -10.72 15.08 -5.16
C ARG A 395 -10.88 15.63 -3.74
N ARG A 396 -11.09 14.78 -2.73
CA ARG A 396 -11.22 15.20 -1.32
C ARG A 396 -9.87 15.41 -0.62
N LEU A 397 -8.75 15.06 -1.26
CA LEU A 397 -7.43 15.17 -0.65
C LEU A 397 -6.97 16.63 -0.54
N ALA A 398 -6.79 17.08 0.71
CA ALA A 398 -6.12 18.33 1.03
C ALA A 398 -4.76 18.46 0.30
N PRO A 399 -4.27 19.69 0.06
CA PRO A 399 -2.91 19.93 -0.41
C PRO A 399 -1.85 19.23 0.44
N ASP A 400 -0.65 19.09 -0.10
CA ASP A 400 0.46 18.45 0.60
C ASP A 400 1.17 19.47 1.49
N ALA A 401 1.46 19.08 2.73
CA ALA A 401 2.14 19.91 3.72
C ALA A 401 3.58 19.42 3.95
N PRO A 402 4.52 20.32 4.34
CA PRO A 402 5.85 19.91 4.81
C PRO A 402 5.73 18.89 5.95
N THR A 403 6.56 17.84 5.92
CA THR A 403 6.62 16.87 7.02
C THR A 403 7.45 17.47 8.17
N PRO A 404 6.87 17.70 9.36
CA PRO A 404 7.62 18.15 10.53
C PRO A 404 8.60 17.05 10.99
N PRO A 405 9.72 17.41 11.63
CA PRO A 405 10.72 16.45 12.09
C PRO A 405 10.11 15.40 13.04
N PRO A 406 10.65 14.17 13.11
CA PRO A 406 10.13 13.16 14.03
C PRO A 406 10.21 13.64 15.49
N PRO A 407 9.16 13.44 16.31
CA PRO A 407 9.20 13.76 17.73
C PRO A 407 10.39 13.09 18.44
N GLY A 408 11.11 13.84 19.26
CA GLY A 408 12.32 13.36 19.94
C GLY A 408 13.57 13.20 19.05
N SER A 409 13.50 13.50 17.74
CA SER A 409 14.69 13.50 16.88
C SER A 409 15.63 14.67 17.20
N ARG A 410 16.91 14.51 16.85
CA ARG A 410 17.92 15.60 16.95
C ARG A 410 17.51 16.85 16.15
N THR A 411 16.76 16.68 15.05
CA THR A 411 16.22 17.79 14.26
C THR A 411 15.12 18.53 15.03
N ALA A 412 14.14 17.81 15.58
CA ALA A 412 13.10 18.41 16.43
C ALA A 412 13.68 19.14 17.66
N ALA A 413 14.74 18.60 18.26
CA ALA A 413 15.45 19.27 19.36
C ALA A 413 16.18 20.55 18.93
N ARG A 414 16.68 20.63 17.68
CA ARG A 414 17.27 21.86 17.13
C ARG A 414 16.22 22.90 16.77
N ASP A 415 15.10 22.47 16.18
CA ASP A 415 14.01 23.37 15.78
C ASP A 415 13.24 23.94 16.99
N ALA A 416 13.27 23.23 18.13
CA ALA A 416 12.74 23.67 19.42
C ALA A 416 13.73 24.51 20.25
N ALA A 417 15.00 24.62 19.85
CA ALA A 417 15.96 25.45 20.56
C ALA A 417 15.68 26.95 20.28
N PRO A 418 15.75 27.83 21.30
CA PRO A 418 15.61 29.26 21.07
C PRO A 418 16.73 29.73 20.14
N ARG A 419 16.36 30.41 19.04
CA ARG A 419 17.34 31.01 18.13
C ARG A 419 18.06 32.12 18.87
N THR A 420 19.32 31.87 19.24
CA THR A 420 20.23 32.92 19.72
C THR A 420 20.25 34.04 18.67
N SER A 421 19.93 35.25 19.09
CA SER A 421 20.00 36.44 18.24
C SER A 421 21.37 36.54 17.55
N PRO A 422 21.45 37.07 16.32
CA PRO A 422 22.75 37.35 15.72
C PRO A 422 23.53 38.30 16.62
N GLU A 423 24.78 37.96 16.88
CA GLU A 423 25.76 38.81 17.55
C GLU A 423 25.90 40.12 16.74
N PRO A 424 25.91 41.30 17.37
CA PRO A 424 26.06 42.56 16.65
C PRO A 424 27.43 42.58 15.97
N ALA A 425 27.43 42.87 14.66
CA ALA A 425 28.67 43.08 13.91
C ALA A 425 29.42 44.31 14.47
N PRO A 426 30.77 44.30 14.44
CA PRO A 426 31.62 45.35 15.03
C PRO A 426 31.57 46.68 14.28
#